data_AF-A0A1Y2ICH9-F1
#
_entry.id   AF-A0A1Y2ICH9-F1
#
_cell.length_a   1.000
_cell.length_b   1.000
_cell.length_c   1.000
_cell.angle_alpha   90.00
_cell.angle_beta   90.00
_cell.angle_gamma   90.00
#
_symmetry.space_group_name_H-M   'P 1'
#
loop_
_entity.id
_entity.type
_entity.pdbx_description
1 polymer ?
#
loop_
_entity_poly.entity_id
_entity_poly.type
_entity_poly.pdbx_seq_one_letter_code
_entity_poly.pdbx_strand_id
1 'polypeptide(L)' 'DDAPPSLDVHKLYRGLNRQQCSVLTQLRSGHVGLNAYLARIRAIDSPLCLTCNTPETVSHYLFTCKRYSEQR' A
#
# COMPACT_ATOMS: atom_id res chain seq x y z
N ASP A 1 0.76 -6.17 -24.20
CA ASP A 1 2.10 -6.31 -23.59
C ASP A 1 2.25 -7.73 -23.06
N ASP A 2 2.84 -8.61 -23.87
CA ASP A 2 3.11 -10.03 -23.53
C ASP A 2 4.57 -10.26 -23.12
N ALA A 3 5.33 -9.18 -22.93
CA ALA A 3 6.71 -9.27 -22.46
C ALA A 3 6.71 -9.77 -21.00
N PRO A 4 7.52 -10.78 -20.66
CA PRO A 4 7.65 -11.24 -19.29
C PRO A 4 8.19 -10.09 -18.42
N PRO A 5 7.78 -10.02 -17.14
CA PRO A 5 8.27 -9.02 -16.21
C PRO A 5 9.80 -9.09 -16.07
N SER A 6 10.44 -7.94 -15.83
CA SER A 6 11.90 -7.87 -15.72
C SER A 6 12.44 -8.77 -14.60
N LEU A 7 13.73 -9.13 -14.70
CA LEU A 7 14.41 -9.93 -13.67
C LEU A 7 14.31 -9.30 -12.27
N ASP A 8 14.25 -7.97 -12.19
CA ASP A 8 14.12 -7.26 -10.92
C ASP A 8 12.75 -7.46 -10.27
N VAL A 9 11.68 -7.53 -11.08
CA VAL A 9 10.34 -7.87 -10.61
C VAL A 9 10.31 -9.31 -10.10
N HIS A 10 10.97 -10.25 -10.80
CA HIS A 10 11.09 -11.64 -10.34
C HIS A 10 11.85 -11.76 -9.01
N LYS A 11 12.93 -11.00 -8.82
CA LYS A 11 13.68 -10.96 -7.55
C LYS A 11 12.81 -10.42 -6.42
N LEU A 12 12.04 -9.37 -6.69
CA LEU A 12 11.17 -8.76 -5.68
C LEU A 12 10.10 -9.72 -5.14
N TYR A 13 9.51 -10.54 -6.01
CA TYR A 13 8.46 -11.49 -5.61
C TYR A 13 8.98 -12.88 -5.21
N ARG A 14 10.29 -13.11 -5.30
CA ARG A 14 10.90 -14.41 -4.99
C ARG A 14 10.66 -14.77 -3.52
N GLY A 15 10.07 -15.95 -3.30
CA GLY A 15 9.83 -16.50 -1.95
C GLY A 15 8.60 -15.93 -1.25
N LEU A 16 7.86 -15.00 -1.87
CA LEU A 16 6.59 -14.51 -1.35
C LEU A 16 5.45 -15.44 -1.79
N ASN A 17 4.52 -15.68 -0.88
CA ASN A 17 3.28 -16.38 -1.22
C ASN A 17 2.33 -15.43 -1.98
N ARG A 18 1.27 -16.00 -2.56
CA ARG A 18 0.29 -15.25 -3.35
C ARG A 18 -0.32 -14.05 -2.61
N GLN A 19 -0.62 -14.21 -1.31
CA GLN A 19 -1.20 -13.14 -0.50
C GLN A 19 -0.20 -11.99 -0.32
N GLN A 20 1.06 -12.29 0.00
CA GLN A 20 2.11 -11.30 0.14
C GLN A 20 2.39 -10.56 -1.17
N CYS A 21 2.45 -11.28 -2.30
CA CYS A 21 2.58 -10.68 -3.63
C CYS A 21 1.43 -9.71 -3.94
N SER A 22 0.20 -10.09 -3.59
CA SER A 22 -0.98 -9.25 -3.78
C SER A 22 -0.89 -7.97 -2.96
N VAL A 23 -0.55 -8.07 -1.67
CA VAL A 23 -0.37 -6.90 -0.78
C VAL A 23 0.74 -6.00 -1.31
N LEU A 24 1.89 -6.56 -1.70
CA LEU A 24 3.00 -5.78 -2.24
C LEU A 24 2.62 -5.06 -3.55
N THR A 25 1.86 -5.70 -4.42
CA THR A 25 1.36 -5.09 -5.66
C THR A 25 0.41 -3.92 -5.37
N GLN A 26 -0.49 -4.09 -4.40
CA GLN A 26 -1.43 -3.04 -3.97
C GLN A 26 -0.68 -1.85 -3.35
N LEU A 27 0.30 -2.11 -2.49
CA LEU A 27 1.14 -1.07 -1.89
C LEU A 27 1.94 -0.30 -2.94
N ARG A 28 2.56 -1.00 -3.90
CA ARG A 28 3.36 -0.35 -4.96
C ARG A 28 2.52 0.46 -5.94
N SER A 29 1.30 0.02 -6.24
CA SER A 29 0.39 0.73 -7.15
C SER A 29 -0.44 1.81 -6.45
N GLY A 30 -0.43 1.86 -5.12
CA GLY A 30 -1.28 2.75 -4.34
C GLY A 30 -2.77 2.35 -4.30
N HIS A 31 -3.15 1.23 -4.94
CA HIS A 31 -4.50 0.66 -4.90
C HIS A 31 -4.67 -0.24 -3.67
N VAL A 32 -4.44 0.33 -2.49
CA VAL A 32 -4.55 -0.36 -1.21
C VAL A 32 -5.65 0.29 -0.39
N GLY A 33 -6.32 -0.46 0.48
CA GLY A 33 -7.43 0.01 1.33
C GLY A 33 -7.04 1.01 2.43
N LEU A 34 -6.20 1.99 2.13
CA LEU A 34 -5.85 3.11 3.00
C LEU A 34 -6.80 4.29 2.73
N ASN A 35 -7.00 5.15 3.73
CA ASN A 35 -7.99 6.22 3.63
C ASN A 35 -7.75 7.17 2.45
N ALA A 36 -6.50 7.44 2.06
CA ALA A 36 -6.23 8.28 0.89
C ALA A 36 -6.76 7.67 -0.41
N TYR A 37 -6.63 6.35 -0.61
CA TYR A 37 -7.16 5.67 -1.79
C TYR A 37 -8.68 5.56 -1.72
N LEU A 38 -9.23 5.20 -0.57
CA LEU A 38 -10.67 5.07 -0.37
C LEU A 38 -11.39 6.41 -0.59
N ALA A 39 -10.82 7.52 -0.12
CA ALA A 39 -11.36 8.86 -0.38
C ALA A 39 -11.27 9.24 -1.86
N ARG A 40 -10.18 8.86 -2.55
CA ARG A 40 -10.01 9.08 -4.00
C ARG A 40 -11.11 8.42 -4.82
N ILE A 41 -11.54 7.22 -4.43
CA ILE A 41 -12.63 6.49 -5.09
C ILE A 41 -14.02 6.83 -4.51
N ARG A 42 -14.10 7.81 -3.61
CA ARG A 42 -15.34 8.24 -2.92
C ARG A 42 -16.01 7.14 -2.08
N ALA A 43 -15.24 6.18 -1.59
CA ALA A 43 -15.73 5.15 -0.67
C ALA A 43 -15.83 5.66 0.78
N ILE A 44 -15.07 6.72 1.12
CA ILE A 44 -15.11 7.41 2.42
C ILE A 44 -15.01 8.92 2.20
N ASP A 45 -15.45 9.69 3.20
CA ASP A 45 -15.49 11.16 3.10
C ASP A 45 -14.16 11.85 3.42
N SER A 46 -13.28 11.20 4.20
CA SER A 46 -12.04 11.81 4.68
C SER A 46 -10.82 10.94 4.37
N PRO A 47 -9.76 11.48 3.74
CA PRO A 47 -8.51 10.75 3.50
C PRO A 47 -7.62 10.65 4.75
N LEU A 48 -8.02 11.26 5.87
CA LEU A 48 -7.14 11.49 7.02
C LEU A 48 -6.99 10.25 7.90
N CYS A 49 -5.77 9.99 8.34
CA CYS A 49 -5.49 9.02 9.39
C CYS A 49 -6.03 9.53 10.73
N LEU A 50 -6.79 8.69 11.43
CA LEU A 50 -7.40 9.03 12.73
C LEU A 50 -6.38 9.42 13.81
N THR A 51 -5.15 8.90 13.74
CA THR A 51 -4.12 9.14 14.78
C THR A 51 -3.20 10.31 14.43
N CYS A 52 -2.94 10.55 13.14
CA CYS A 52 -1.96 11.55 12.70
C CYS A 52 -2.59 12.78 12.06
N ASN A 53 -3.89 12.75 11.76
CA ASN A 53 -4.65 13.81 11.10
C ASN A 53 -4.03 14.27 9.76
N THR A 54 -3.26 13.39 9.11
CA THR A 54 -2.66 13.58 7.79
C THR A 54 -3.22 12.55 6.83
N PRO A 55 -3.26 12.80 5.50
CA PRO A 55 -3.71 11.82 4.52
C PRO A 55 -3.00 10.47 4.68
N GLU A 56 -3.78 9.39 4.83
CA GLU A 56 -3.24 8.04 5.00
C GLU A 56 -2.82 7.46 3.66
N THR A 57 -1.66 7.87 3.18
CA THR A 57 -1.00 7.34 1.98
C THR A 57 -0.15 6.11 2.31
N VAL A 58 0.31 5.39 1.28
CA VAL A 58 1.24 4.27 1.47
C VAL A 58 2.51 4.70 2.22
N SER A 59 3.07 5.86 1.86
CA SER A 59 4.24 6.41 2.56
C SER A 59 3.94 6.75 4.01
N HIS A 60 2.77 7.35 4.29
CA HIS A 60 2.35 7.61 5.66
C HIS A 60 2.22 6.30 6.45
N TYR A 61 1.49 5.33 5.91
CA TYR A 61 1.27 4.03 6.54
C TYR A 61 2.58 3.29 6.84
N LEU A 62 3.49 3.20 5.87
CA LEU A 62 4.74 2.45 6.00
C LEU A 62 5.83 3.18 6.81
N PHE A 63 5.90 4.51 6.78
CA PHE A 63 7.03 5.24 7.34
C PHE A 63 6.69 6.17 8.50
N THR A 64 5.47 6.74 8.54
CA THR A 64 5.17 7.87 9.42
C THR A 64 4.05 7.60 10.43
N CYS A 65 3.17 6.63 10.16
CA CYS A 65 1.98 6.43 10.97
C CYS A 65 2.33 5.89 12.35
N LYS A 66 1.98 6.67 13.38
CA LYS A 66 2.18 6.28 14.80
C LYS A 66 1.27 5.13 15.24
N ARG A 67 0.14 4.94 14.55
CA ARG A 67 -0.79 3.84 14.85
C ARG A 67 -0.20 2.48 14.53
N TYR A 68 0.64 2.41 13.50
CA TYR A 68 1.21 1.18 12.97
C TYR A 68 2.71 1.05 13.25
N SER A 69 3.20 1.72 14.30
CA SER A 69 4.63 1.67 14.64
C SER A 69 5.07 0.34 15.22
N GLU A 70 4.17 -0.40 15.89
CA GLU A 70 4.50 -1.69 16.52
C GLU A 70 4.39 -2.89 15.57
N GLN A 71 3.57 -2.78 14.51
CA GLN A 71 3.39 -3.82 13.49
C GLN A 71 4.34 -3.67 12.30
N ARG A 72 5.22 -2.67 12.33
CA ARG A 72 6.27 -2.44 11.33
C ARG A 72 7.51 -3.24 11.67
#